data_AF-A0A6G0VS34-F1
#
_entry.id   AF-A0A6G0VS34-F1
#
_cell.length_a   1.000
_cell.length_b   1.000
_cell.length_c   1.000
_cell.angle_alpha   90.00
_cell.angle_beta   90.00
_cell.angle_gamma   90.00
#
_symmetry.space_group_name_H-M   'P 1'
#
loop_
_entity.id
_entity.type
_entity.pdbx_description
1 polymer ?
#
loop_
_entity_poly.entity_id
_entity_poly.type
_entity_poly.pdbx_seq_one_letter_code
_entity_poly.pdbx_strand_id
1 'polypeptide(L)'
;MVKFRNILFEYSEENANNKMNELCDNNNRLFTNHMSKLKIRMEKWAVCYRKNLQIHGQNTNNIVEASIRIFKDIVLERCKAFNAAALVDFVFDVLENYHKRRLIKFSSYRVSKPELLYKSFCTKAHDLIVSQIDELSFNVTSSVDNNNRYTVFIKNDYEFCDCPAGQCGSFCKHICAVHLNGYATMNCPVLTTTDRIKLGLLAVG
;
A
#
# COMPACT_ATOMS: atom_id res chain seq x y z
N MET A 1 -5.94 -14.86 -16.56
CA MET A 1 -5.72 -13.82 -15.53
C MET A 1 -4.41 -13.04 -15.69
N VAL A 2 -3.33 -13.62 -16.21
CA VAL A 2 -2.04 -12.92 -16.40
C VAL A 2 -2.16 -11.66 -17.27
N LYS A 3 -2.91 -11.72 -18.39
CA LYS A 3 -3.15 -10.54 -19.25
C LYS A 3 -3.77 -9.35 -18.50
N PHE A 4 -4.80 -9.58 -17.70
CA PHE A 4 -5.44 -8.53 -16.90
C PHE A 4 -4.50 -7.96 -15.83
N ARG A 5 -3.72 -8.82 -15.17
CA ARG A 5 -2.68 -8.37 -14.21
C ARG A 5 -1.67 -7.45 -14.88
N ASN A 6 -1.26 -7.74 -16.12
CA ASN A 6 -0.33 -6.90 -16.86
C ASN A 6 -0.91 -5.53 -17.21
N ILE A 7 -2.22 -5.41 -17.37
CA ILE A 7 -2.92 -4.12 -17.56
C ILE A 7 -2.99 -3.37 -16.23
N LEU A 8 -3.39 -4.06 -15.16
CA LEU A 8 -3.55 -3.48 -13.81
C LEU A 8 -2.27 -2.79 -13.33
N PHE A 9 -1.11 -3.43 -13.52
CA PHE A 9 0.20 -2.95 -13.07
C PHE A 9 1.00 -2.24 -14.16
N GLU A 10 0.38 -1.88 -15.27
CA GLU A 10 1.03 -1.09 -16.31
C GLU A 10 1.24 0.37 -15.84
N TYR A 11 2.37 0.96 -16.22
CA TYR A 11 2.76 2.31 -15.79
C TYR A 11 2.45 3.37 -16.86
N SER A 12 2.38 2.96 -18.13
CA SER A 12 1.97 3.79 -19.26
C SER A 12 0.47 3.65 -19.52
N GLU A 13 -0.24 4.78 -19.55
CA GLU A 13 -1.68 4.83 -19.84
C GLU A 13 -1.99 4.32 -21.25
N GLU A 14 -1.13 4.63 -22.22
CA GLU A 14 -1.26 4.17 -23.60
C GLU A 14 -1.11 2.64 -23.70
N ASN A 15 -0.06 2.09 -23.08
CA ASN A 15 0.15 0.64 -23.05
C ASN A 15 -0.98 -0.09 -22.33
N ALA A 16 -1.50 0.48 -21.24
CA ALA A 16 -2.61 -0.09 -20.50
C ALA A 16 -3.88 -0.14 -21.37
N ASN A 17 -4.19 0.95 -22.07
CA ASN A 17 -5.31 1.02 -23.01
C ASN A 17 -5.16 0.03 -24.17
N ASN A 18 -3.99 -0.05 -24.78
CA ASN A 18 -3.73 -0.96 -25.90
C ASN A 18 -3.92 -2.42 -25.50
N LYS A 19 -3.35 -2.83 -24.37
CA LYS A 19 -3.53 -4.17 -23.81
C LYS A 19 -4.98 -4.44 -23.40
N MET A 20 -5.72 -3.43 -22.93
CA MET A 20 -7.14 -3.55 -22.61
C MET A 20 -8.01 -3.73 -23.86
N ASN A 21 -7.68 -3.03 -24.95
CA ASN A 21 -8.34 -3.23 -26.25
C ASN A 21 -8.14 -4.65 -26.76
N GLU A 22 -6.91 -5.18 -26.72
CA GLU A 22 -6.62 -6.58 -27.06
C GLU A 22 -7.41 -7.55 -26.18
N LEU A 23 -7.57 -7.25 -24.88
CA LEU A 23 -8.32 -8.10 -23.97
C LEU A 23 -9.84 -8.06 -24.25
N CYS A 24 -10.36 -6.92 -24.69
CA CYS A 24 -11.76 -6.78 -25.10
C CYS A 24 -12.05 -7.49 -26.43
N ASP A 25 -11.06 -7.66 -27.30
CA ASP A 25 -11.19 -8.40 -28.55
C ASP A 25 -11.11 -9.91 -28.31
N ASN A 26 -12.18 -10.46 -27.74
CA ASN A 26 -12.31 -11.88 -27.44
C ASN A 26 -13.56 -12.47 -28.10
N ASN A 27 -13.44 -13.71 -28.59
CA ASN A 27 -14.55 -14.46 -29.20
C ASN A 27 -15.74 -14.68 -28.23
N ASN A 28 -15.50 -14.67 -26.92
CA ASN A 28 -16.55 -14.85 -25.92
C ASN A 28 -17.30 -13.53 -25.63
N ARG A 29 -18.53 -13.42 -26.13
CA ARG A 29 -19.40 -12.24 -25.96
C ARG A 29 -19.60 -11.83 -24.49
N LEU A 30 -19.77 -12.77 -23.57
CA LEU A 30 -19.98 -12.46 -22.15
C LEU A 30 -18.72 -11.86 -21.53
N PHE A 31 -17.57 -12.42 -21.89
CA PHE A 31 -16.27 -11.92 -21.45
C PHE A 31 -16.01 -10.51 -22.00
N THR A 32 -16.20 -10.32 -23.31
CA THR A 32 -16.04 -9.02 -23.97
C THR A 32 -16.95 -7.95 -23.36
N ASN A 33 -18.22 -8.28 -23.11
CA ASN A 33 -19.15 -7.36 -22.45
C ASN A 33 -18.69 -6.99 -21.04
N HIS A 34 -18.15 -7.95 -20.29
CA HIS A 34 -17.61 -7.69 -18.94
C HIS A 34 -16.36 -6.81 -19.00
N MET A 35 -15.40 -7.11 -19.87
CA MET A 35 -14.16 -6.35 -20.02
C MET A 35 -14.42 -4.94 -20.52
N SER A 36 -15.32 -4.75 -21.48
CA SER A 36 -15.73 -3.42 -21.94
C SER A 36 -16.33 -2.56 -20.80
N LYS A 37 -17.13 -3.16 -19.92
CA LYS A 37 -17.64 -2.45 -18.72
C LYS A 37 -16.52 -2.08 -17.75
N LEU A 38 -15.52 -2.95 -17.58
CA LEU A 38 -14.35 -2.67 -16.74
C LEU A 38 -13.46 -1.56 -17.34
N LYS A 39 -13.31 -1.53 -18.67
CA LYS A 39 -12.53 -0.52 -19.39
C LYS A 39 -13.03 0.88 -19.12
N ILE A 40 -14.35 1.09 -19.09
CA ILE A 40 -14.98 2.39 -18.78
C ILE A 40 -14.53 2.93 -17.41
N ARG A 41 -14.15 2.06 -16.48
CA ARG A 41 -13.75 2.42 -15.12
C ARG A 41 -12.25 2.26 -14.88
N MET A 42 -11.43 2.17 -15.93
CA MET A 42 -10.00 1.86 -15.82
C MET A 42 -9.24 2.85 -14.94
N GLU A 43 -9.61 4.13 -15.00
CA GLU A 43 -9.08 5.19 -14.12
C GLU A 43 -9.22 4.87 -12.62
N LYS A 44 -10.23 4.08 -12.23
CA LYS A 44 -10.51 3.75 -10.83
C LYS A 44 -9.63 2.61 -10.29
N TRP A 45 -9.05 1.78 -11.15
CA TRP A 45 -8.37 0.55 -10.71
C TRP A 45 -6.95 0.39 -11.25
N ALA A 46 -6.65 0.81 -12.48
CA ALA A 46 -5.31 0.65 -13.04
C ALA A 46 -4.29 1.59 -12.39
N VAL A 47 -3.09 1.09 -12.15
CA VAL A 47 -2.03 1.81 -11.42
C VAL A 47 -1.60 3.09 -12.14
N CYS A 48 -1.53 3.05 -13.48
CA CYS A 48 -1.12 4.20 -14.29
C CYS A 48 -1.95 5.48 -14.04
N TYR A 49 -3.25 5.36 -13.76
CA TYR A 49 -4.15 6.50 -13.49
C TYR A 49 -4.21 6.91 -12.02
N ARG A 50 -3.62 6.11 -11.12
CA ARG A 50 -3.74 6.26 -9.66
C ARG A 50 -2.49 6.80 -8.99
N LYS A 51 -1.50 7.24 -9.76
CA LYS A 51 -0.17 7.70 -9.31
C LYS A 51 -0.24 8.73 -8.17
N ASN A 52 -1.22 9.63 -8.23
CA ASN A 52 -1.40 10.73 -7.29
C ASN A 52 -2.28 10.39 -6.07
N LEU A 53 -2.80 9.17 -5.97
CA LEU A 53 -3.62 8.75 -4.84
C LEU A 53 -2.75 8.29 -3.66
N GLN A 54 -3.10 8.74 -2.46
CA GLN A 54 -2.48 8.31 -1.20
C GLN A 54 -3.06 6.96 -0.76
N ILE A 55 -2.61 5.88 -1.41
CA ILE A 55 -3.06 4.51 -1.09
C ILE A 55 -1.94 3.64 -0.51
N HIS A 56 -0.76 4.21 -0.19
CA HIS A 56 0.38 3.50 0.40
C HIS A 56 0.79 2.22 -0.34
N GLY A 57 0.76 2.27 -1.68
CA GLY A 57 1.05 1.11 -2.53
C GLY A 57 0.00 -0.02 -2.49
N GLN A 58 -1.14 0.19 -1.82
CA GLN A 58 -2.23 -0.78 -1.72
C GLN A 58 -3.08 -0.77 -3.00
N ASN A 59 -2.62 -1.53 -3.99
CA ASN A 59 -3.26 -1.61 -5.30
C ASN A 59 -4.22 -2.80 -5.44
N THR A 60 -4.25 -3.72 -4.46
CA THR A 60 -5.04 -4.94 -4.50
C THR A 60 -6.03 -5.01 -3.34
N ASN A 61 -6.84 -6.07 -3.33
CA ASN A 61 -7.84 -6.35 -2.31
C ASN A 61 -7.27 -6.94 -1.01
N ASN A 62 -5.96 -6.89 -0.79
CA ASN A 62 -5.30 -7.52 0.36
C ASN A 62 -5.85 -7.07 1.73
N ILE A 63 -6.13 -5.77 1.90
CA ILE A 63 -6.73 -5.23 3.13
C ILE A 63 -8.16 -5.79 3.28
N VAL A 64 -8.94 -5.78 2.21
CA VAL A 64 -10.33 -6.29 2.21
C VAL A 64 -10.35 -7.78 2.53
N GLU A 65 -9.49 -8.58 1.89
CA GLU A 65 -9.36 -10.01 2.14
C GLU A 65 -8.90 -10.29 3.57
N ALA A 66 -7.95 -9.52 4.11
CA ALA A 66 -7.50 -9.64 5.48
C ALA A 66 -8.63 -9.33 6.47
N SER A 67 -9.40 -8.27 6.24
CA SER A 67 -10.57 -7.91 7.07
C SER A 67 -11.65 -8.99 7.02
N ILE A 68 -12.00 -9.49 5.84
CA ILE A 68 -12.95 -10.60 5.67
C ILE A 68 -12.45 -11.86 6.38
N ARG A 69 -11.15 -12.14 6.31
CA ARG A 69 -10.55 -13.30 6.97
C ARG A 69 -10.64 -13.19 8.49
N ILE A 70 -10.38 -12.02 9.06
CA ILE A 70 -10.58 -11.78 10.50
C ILE A 70 -12.03 -12.08 10.87
N PHE A 71 -12.99 -11.56 10.10
CA PHE A 71 -14.40 -11.80 10.39
C PHE A 71 -14.77 -13.29 10.30
N LYS A 72 -14.38 -13.95 9.21
CA LYS A 72 -14.71 -15.36 8.99
C LYS A 72 -14.00 -16.30 9.96
N ASP A 73 -12.70 -16.12 10.18
CA ASP A 73 -11.88 -17.09 10.91
C ASP A 73 -11.80 -16.79 12.42
N ILE A 74 -11.91 -15.52 12.83
CA ILE A 74 -11.77 -15.12 14.24
C ILE A 74 -13.12 -14.78 14.86
N VAL A 75 -13.93 -13.93 14.21
CA VAL A 75 -15.20 -13.47 14.80
C VAL A 75 -16.27 -14.56 14.72
N LEU A 76 -16.36 -15.24 13.57
CA LEU A 76 -17.37 -16.27 13.33
C LEU A 76 -16.84 -17.70 13.48
N GLU A 77 -15.52 -17.90 13.61
CA GLU A 77 -14.88 -19.22 13.67
C GLU A 77 -15.32 -20.18 12.53
N ARG A 78 -15.63 -19.62 11.36
CA ARG A 78 -16.22 -20.31 10.18
C ARG A 78 -17.59 -20.94 10.42
N CYS A 79 -18.24 -20.62 11.53
CA CYS A 79 -19.62 -21.01 11.82
C CYS A 79 -20.61 -19.98 11.28
N LYS A 80 -21.84 -20.42 11.03
CA LYS A 80 -22.96 -19.50 10.81
C LYS A 80 -23.40 -19.00 12.18
N ALA A 81 -23.46 -17.68 12.38
CA ALA A 81 -24.09 -17.12 13.58
C ALA A 81 -25.59 -17.45 13.56
N PHE A 82 -26.13 -17.76 14.74
CA PHE A 82 -27.47 -18.32 14.87
C PHE A 82 -28.58 -17.26 14.84
N ASN A 83 -28.29 -16.00 15.19
CA ASN A 83 -29.22 -14.87 15.10
C ASN A 83 -28.47 -13.51 15.08
N ALA A 84 -29.20 -12.42 14.81
CA ALA A 84 -28.63 -11.08 14.69
C ALA A 84 -28.05 -10.52 16.01
N ALA A 85 -28.63 -10.88 17.16
CA ALA A 85 -28.12 -10.44 18.47
C ALA A 85 -26.74 -11.04 18.76
N ALA A 86 -26.55 -12.33 18.48
CA ALA A 86 -25.24 -12.98 18.63
C ALA A 86 -24.16 -12.34 17.74
N LEU A 87 -24.52 -11.86 16.54
CA LEU A 87 -23.58 -11.13 15.68
C LEU A 87 -23.13 -9.81 16.30
N VAL A 88 -24.03 -9.10 16.96
CA VAL A 88 -23.72 -7.85 17.66
C VAL A 88 -22.73 -8.14 18.80
N ASP A 89 -23.01 -9.17 19.61
CA ASP A 89 -22.13 -9.59 20.70
C ASP A 89 -20.72 -9.97 20.20
N PHE A 90 -20.63 -10.73 19.10
CA PHE A 90 -19.33 -11.09 18.52
C PHE A 90 -18.54 -9.88 17.99
N VAL A 91 -19.21 -8.84 17.50
CA VAL A 91 -18.55 -7.61 17.06
C VAL A 91 -18.01 -6.83 18.25
N PHE A 92 -18.79 -6.66 19.32
CA PHE A 92 -18.35 -5.89 20.48
C PHE A 92 -17.35 -6.64 21.37
N ASP A 93 -17.45 -7.96 21.48
CA ASP A 93 -16.53 -8.72 22.31
C ASP A 93 -15.33 -9.24 21.51
N VAL A 94 -15.57 -10.12 20.54
CA VAL A 94 -14.50 -10.87 19.86
C VAL A 94 -13.68 -9.98 18.91
N LEU A 95 -14.35 -9.20 18.06
CA LEU A 95 -13.66 -8.33 17.09
C LEU A 95 -12.91 -7.20 17.80
N GLU A 96 -13.53 -6.56 18.79
CA GLU A 96 -12.89 -5.51 19.58
C GLU A 96 -11.67 -6.04 20.33
N ASN A 97 -11.81 -7.15 21.07
CA ASN A 97 -10.70 -7.76 21.79
C ASN A 97 -9.57 -8.20 20.86
N TYR A 98 -9.89 -8.71 19.68
CA TYR A 98 -8.89 -9.04 18.66
C TYR A 98 -8.05 -7.80 18.29
N HIS A 99 -8.70 -6.66 17.99
CA HIS A 99 -8.00 -5.44 17.63
C HIS A 99 -7.22 -4.82 18.80
N LYS A 100 -7.77 -4.81 20.02
CA LYS A 100 -7.06 -4.39 21.24
C LYS A 100 -5.77 -5.17 21.45
N ARG A 101 -5.83 -6.52 21.38
CA ARG A 101 -4.63 -7.38 21.50
C ARG A 101 -3.60 -7.08 20.41
N ARG A 102 -4.04 -6.83 19.17
CA ARG A 102 -3.15 -6.44 18.07
C ARG A 102 -2.43 -5.12 18.34
N LEU A 103 -3.17 -4.09 18.77
CA LEU A 103 -2.61 -2.78 19.10
C LEU A 103 -1.60 -2.88 20.25
N ILE A 104 -1.92 -3.60 21.33
CA ILE A 104 -1.00 -3.86 22.45
C ILE A 104 0.27 -4.57 21.96
N LYS A 105 0.15 -5.56 21.06
CA LYS A 105 1.31 -6.25 20.51
C LYS A 105 2.22 -5.31 19.71
N PHE A 106 1.63 -4.39 18.95
CA PHE A 106 2.37 -3.37 18.21
C PHE A 106 3.03 -2.33 19.12
N SER A 107 2.33 -1.84 20.15
CA SER A 107 2.88 -0.85 21.08
C SER A 107 4.02 -1.43 21.94
N SER A 108 3.90 -2.69 22.36
CA SER A 108 4.88 -3.39 23.23
C SER A 108 6.13 -3.95 22.52
N TYR A 109 6.47 -3.47 21.32
CA TYR A 109 7.62 -3.95 20.52
C TYR A 109 7.63 -5.45 20.16
N ARG A 110 6.51 -6.16 20.34
CA ARG A 110 6.39 -7.60 20.00
C ARG A 110 6.15 -7.87 18.51
N VAL A 111 6.20 -6.84 17.66
CA VAL A 111 6.09 -6.95 16.20
C VAL A 111 7.30 -6.29 15.55
N SER A 112 8.26 -7.12 15.12
CA SER A 112 9.51 -6.67 14.49
C SER A 112 9.39 -6.42 12.98
N LYS A 113 8.28 -6.85 12.35
CA LYS A 113 8.14 -6.80 10.88
C LYS A 113 8.35 -5.40 10.27
N PRO A 114 7.76 -4.31 10.79
CA PRO A 114 8.01 -2.97 10.24
C PRO A 114 9.46 -2.52 10.39
N GLU A 115 10.10 -2.88 11.51
CA GLU A 115 11.50 -2.55 11.78
C GLU A 115 12.45 -3.33 10.85
N LEU A 116 12.21 -4.62 10.63
CA LEU A 116 12.97 -5.44 9.68
C LEU A 116 12.80 -4.92 8.25
N LEU A 117 11.59 -4.52 7.87
CA LEU A 117 11.31 -3.93 6.57
C LEU A 117 12.08 -2.62 6.39
N TYR A 118 12.05 -1.74 7.40
CA TYR A 118 12.80 -0.49 7.39
C TYR A 118 14.30 -0.73 7.26
N LYS A 119 14.88 -1.61 8.09
CA LYS A 119 16.30 -1.99 8.00
C LYS A 119 16.66 -2.48 6.59
N SER A 120 15.78 -3.27 5.95
CA SER A 120 16.00 -3.72 4.58
C SER A 120 16.04 -2.57 3.56
N PHE A 121 15.28 -1.49 3.79
CA PHE A 121 15.33 -0.29 2.96
C PHE A 121 16.58 0.53 3.23
N CYS A 122 17.00 0.69 4.49
CA CYS A 122 18.25 1.37 4.82
C CYS A 122 19.45 0.72 4.12
N THR A 123 19.54 -0.61 4.12
CA THR A 123 20.59 -1.33 3.39
C THR A 123 20.57 -1.05 1.90
N LYS A 124 19.38 -0.95 1.29
CA LYS A 124 19.22 -0.66 -0.15
C LYS A 124 19.43 0.81 -0.51
N ALA A 125 19.31 1.70 0.48
CA ALA A 125 19.37 3.15 0.32
C ALA A 125 20.77 3.71 0.62
N HIS A 126 21.65 2.91 1.23
CA HIS A 126 22.95 3.37 1.76
C HIS A 126 23.83 4.07 0.71
N ASP A 127 23.91 3.51 -0.49
CA ASP A 127 24.77 4.02 -1.56
C ASP A 127 24.06 5.02 -2.49
N LEU A 128 22.81 5.39 -2.19
CA LEU A 128 22.03 6.29 -3.02
C LEU A 128 22.37 7.74 -2.71
N ILE A 129 22.68 8.50 -3.76
CA ILE A 129 23.03 9.92 -3.64
C ILE A 129 21.73 10.71 -3.76
N VAL A 130 21.50 11.59 -2.78
CA VAL A 130 20.34 12.49 -2.74
C VAL A 130 20.80 13.90 -3.08
N SER A 131 20.07 14.58 -3.96
CA SER A 131 20.31 15.97 -4.31
C SER A 131 18.99 16.72 -4.25
N GLN A 132 18.90 17.73 -3.39
CA GLN A 132 17.71 18.56 -3.28
C GLN A 132 17.57 19.45 -4.52
N ILE A 133 16.39 19.45 -5.14
CA ILE A 133 16.07 20.29 -6.30
C ILE A 133 15.38 21.56 -5.82
N ASP A 134 14.38 21.40 -4.96
CA ASP A 134 13.60 22.47 -4.33
C ASP A 134 13.17 22.04 -2.91
N GLU A 135 12.33 22.83 -2.24
CA GLU A 135 11.86 22.53 -0.88
C GLU A 135 11.02 21.25 -0.77
N LEU A 136 10.40 20.82 -1.87
CA LEU A 136 9.44 19.71 -1.91
C LEU A 136 9.90 18.54 -2.77
N SER A 137 11.06 18.64 -3.43
CA SER A 137 11.50 17.69 -4.46
C SER A 137 12.98 17.36 -4.36
N PHE A 138 13.28 16.08 -4.49
CA PHE A 138 14.61 15.50 -4.37
C PHE A 138 14.90 14.57 -5.54
N ASN A 139 16.12 14.66 -6.07
CA ASN A 139 16.65 13.68 -7.02
C ASN A 139 17.45 12.63 -6.27
N VAL A 140 17.17 11.36 -6.56
CA VAL A 140 17.86 10.21 -5.97
C VAL A 140 18.41 9.32 -7.09
N THR A 141 19.66 8.89 -6.99
CA THR A 141 20.24 7.97 -7.98
C THR A 141 19.56 6.61 -7.98
N SER A 142 19.54 5.94 -9.13
CA SER A 142 19.15 4.54 -9.23
C SER A 142 20.26 3.63 -8.70
N SER A 143 19.87 2.54 -8.02
CA SER A 143 20.84 1.53 -7.55
C SER A 143 21.41 0.64 -8.67
N VAL A 144 20.88 0.74 -9.89
CA VAL A 144 21.27 -0.13 -11.03
C VAL A 144 22.15 0.64 -12.01
N ASP A 145 21.86 1.93 -12.20
CA ASP A 145 22.56 2.80 -13.13
C ASP A 145 22.61 4.22 -12.56
N ASN A 146 23.80 4.69 -12.22
CA ASN A 146 24.01 6.01 -11.61
C ASN A 146 23.63 7.17 -12.54
N ASN A 147 23.48 6.94 -13.84
CA ASN A 147 22.98 7.96 -14.78
C ASN A 147 21.47 8.14 -14.71
N ASN A 148 20.73 7.13 -14.23
CA ASN A 148 19.30 7.23 -14.04
C ASN A 148 18.98 7.78 -12.65
N ARG A 149 18.05 8.75 -12.61
CA ARG A 149 17.60 9.40 -11.39
C ARG A 149 16.09 9.27 -11.25
N TYR A 150 15.66 9.15 -10.00
CA TYR A 150 14.26 9.12 -9.60
C TYR A 150 13.96 10.38 -8.79
N THR A 151 12.78 10.93 -9.03
CA THR A 151 12.28 12.11 -8.33
C THR A 151 11.42 11.66 -7.15
N VAL A 152 11.78 12.11 -5.96
CA VAL A 152 10.92 12.05 -4.77
C VAL A 152 10.31 13.42 -4.59
N PHE A 153 8.98 13.50 -4.54
CA PHE A 153 8.26 14.76 -4.33
C PHE A 153 7.29 14.65 -3.16
N ILE A 154 7.11 15.75 -2.45
CA ILE A 154 6.24 15.86 -1.28
C ILE A 154 4.94 16.54 -1.72
N LYS A 155 3.81 15.90 -1.43
CA LYS A 155 2.48 16.45 -1.68
C LYS A 155 1.56 16.15 -0.51
N ASN A 156 0.95 17.19 0.06
CA ASN A 156 0.07 17.09 1.24
C ASN A 156 0.73 16.32 2.39
N ASP A 157 1.95 16.69 2.77
CA ASP A 157 2.75 16.05 3.83
C ASP A 157 3.07 14.56 3.61
N TYR A 158 2.97 14.05 2.38
CA TYR A 158 3.34 12.69 2.01
C TYR A 158 4.32 12.65 0.86
N GLU A 159 5.28 11.73 0.94
CA GLU A 159 6.32 11.53 -0.06
C GLU A 159 5.84 10.53 -1.11
N PHE A 160 6.03 10.91 -2.36
CA PHE A 160 5.80 10.08 -3.53
C PHE A 160 7.11 9.93 -4.28
N CYS A 161 7.29 8.79 -4.92
CA CYS A 161 8.42 8.58 -5.81
C CYS A 161 7.92 8.10 -7.16
N ASP A 162 8.52 8.61 -8.23
CA ASP A 162 8.25 8.20 -9.60
C ASP A 162 8.67 6.74 -9.90
N CYS A 163 9.54 6.16 -9.07
CA CYS A 163 9.94 4.76 -9.22
C CYS A 163 8.74 3.80 -9.06
N PRO A 164 8.73 2.65 -9.76
CA PRO A 164 7.65 1.66 -9.71
C PRO A 164 7.20 1.25 -8.30
N ALA A 165 8.12 1.20 -7.34
CA ALA A 165 7.84 0.76 -5.97
C ALA A 165 7.30 1.86 -5.05
N GLY A 166 7.54 3.14 -5.38
CA GLY A 166 7.20 4.30 -4.55
C GLY A 166 5.99 5.10 -5.04
N GLN A 167 5.40 4.70 -6.16
CA GLN A 167 4.16 5.27 -6.66
C GLN A 167 3.03 5.11 -5.64
N CYS A 168 2.07 6.03 -5.70
CA CYS A 168 0.89 6.04 -4.83
C CYS A 168 1.22 6.13 -3.32
N GLY A 169 2.34 6.77 -2.96
CA GLY A 169 2.76 7.02 -1.57
C GLY A 169 3.32 5.80 -0.83
N SER A 170 3.78 4.79 -1.57
CA SER A 170 4.44 3.60 -0.99
C SER A 170 5.87 3.93 -0.54
N PHE A 171 6.28 3.44 0.63
CA PHE A 171 7.64 3.64 1.12
C PHE A 171 8.64 2.80 0.30
N CYS A 172 9.54 3.48 -0.43
CA CYS A 172 10.55 2.84 -1.26
C CYS A 172 11.97 3.20 -0.80
N LYS A 173 12.98 2.54 -1.39
CA LYS A 173 14.39 2.82 -1.09
C LYS A 173 14.81 4.27 -1.36
N HIS A 174 14.22 4.95 -2.34
CA HIS A 174 14.55 6.34 -2.66
C HIS A 174 13.98 7.31 -1.60
N ILE A 175 12.75 7.08 -1.14
CA ILE A 175 12.17 7.82 -0.01
C ILE A 175 12.97 7.54 1.27
N CYS A 176 13.41 6.30 1.47
CA CYS A 176 14.30 5.95 2.58
C CYS A 176 15.64 6.70 2.50
N ALA A 177 16.23 6.86 1.31
CA ALA A 177 17.46 7.64 1.13
C ALA A 177 17.26 9.11 1.53
N VAL A 178 16.14 9.72 1.11
CA VAL A 178 15.76 11.09 1.53
C VAL A 178 15.65 11.16 3.06
N HIS A 179 14.96 10.20 3.67
CA HIS A 179 14.86 10.12 5.13
C HIS A 179 16.22 10.00 5.85
N LEU A 180 17.14 9.16 5.33
CA LEU A 180 18.48 8.99 5.89
C LEU A 180 19.36 10.25 5.76
N ASN A 181 19.05 11.14 4.81
CA ASN A 181 19.71 12.44 4.66
C ASN A 181 19.14 13.51 5.61
N GLY A 182 18.31 13.13 6.58
CA GLY A 182 17.82 14.01 7.65
C GLY A 182 16.51 14.74 7.33
N TYR A 183 15.89 14.46 6.18
CA TYR A 183 14.59 15.02 5.83
C TYR A 183 13.45 14.26 6.52
N ALA A 184 12.44 15.00 6.97
CA ALA A 184 11.25 14.41 7.57
C ALA A 184 10.51 13.59 6.51
N THR A 185 10.13 12.35 6.86
CA THR A 185 9.29 11.51 6.00
C THR A 185 8.12 10.92 6.77
N MET A 186 6.90 11.23 6.36
CA MET A 186 5.69 10.81 7.08
C MET A 186 5.28 9.37 6.75
N ASN A 187 5.63 8.88 5.57
CA ASN A 187 5.33 7.51 5.14
C ASN A 187 6.33 6.45 5.66
N CYS A 188 7.18 6.81 6.63
CA CYS A 188 8.16 5.88 7.21
C CYS A 188 7.45 4.69 7.91
N PRO A 189 7.84 3.43 7.63
CA PRO A 189 7.18 2.27 8.20
C PRO A 189 7.47 2.07 9.70
N VAL A 190 8.42 2.81 10.27
CA VAL A 190 8.79 2.70 11.68
C VAL A 190 7.90 3.57 12.53
N LEU A 191 7.26 2.95 13.52
CA LEU A 191 6.50 3.67 14.55
C LEU A 191 7.45 4.32 15.56
N THR A 192 7.25 5.61 15.80
CA THR A 192 7.94 6.34 16.87
C THR A 192 7.45 5.86 18.24
N THR A 193 8.20 6.17 19.29
CA THR A 193 7.77 5.92 20.67
C THR A 193 6.42 6.59 20.96
N THR A 194 6.22 7.81 20.48
CA THR A 194 4.97 8.56 20.61
C THR A 194 3.81 7.83 19.93
N ASP A 195 4.01 7.29 18.73
CA ASP A 195 2.97 6.51 18.03
C ASP A 195 2.60 5.26 18.81
N ARG A 196 3.59 4.58 19.40
CA ARG A 196 3.36 3.38 20.22
C ARG A 196 2.58 3.70 21.48
N ILE A 197 2.88 4.81 22.14
CA ILE A 197 2.12 5.27 23.31
C ILE A 197 0.67 5.54 22.89
N LYS A 198 0.44 6.27 21.80
CA LYS A 198 -0.91 6.53 21.27
C LYS A 198 -1.68 5.24 20.97
N LEU A 199 -1.04 4.27 20.30
CA LEU A 199 -1.65 2.97 20.02
C LEU A 199 -1.93 2.16 21.30
N GLY A 200 -1.06 2.27 22.31
CA GLY A 200 -1.25 1.65 23.61
C GLY A 200 -2.46 2.22 24.35
N LEU A 201 -2.56 3.56 24.42
CA LEU A 201 -3.70 4.27 25.01
C LEU A 201 -5.01 3.91 24.29
N LEU A 202 -5.00 3.93 22.96
CA LEU A 202 -6.17 3.53 22.15
C LEU A 202 -6.62 2.10 22.43
N ALA A 203 -5.69 1.18 22.73
CA ALA A 203 -6.02 -0.21 22.99
C ALA A 203 -6.65 -0.44 24.37
N VAL A 204 -6.31 0.38 25.36
CA VAL A 204 -6.83 0.25 26.72
C VAL A 204 -8.15 0.99 26.93
N GLY A 205 -8.49 1.94 26.05
CA GLY A 205 -9.72 2.74 26.13
C GLY A 205 -9.48 4.04 26.87
#